data_AF-A0A933MER8-F1
#
_entry.id   AF-A0A933MER8-F1
#
_cell.length_a   1.000
_cell.length_b   1.000
_cell.length_c   1.000
_cell.angle_alpha   90.00
_cell.angle_beta   90.00
_cell.angle_gamma   90.00
#
_symmetry.space_group_name_H-M   'P 1'
#
loop_
_entity.id
_entity.type
_entity.pdbx_description
1 polymer ?
#
loop_
_entity_poly.entity_id
_entity_poly.type
_entity_poly.pdbx_seq_one_letter_code
_entity_poly.pdbx_strand_id
1 'polypeptide(L)'
;MEIYKTCSGTVVIFLGRHGSDGAMIYGADSGWKHHPHGSEAWDLMHQLVYRNFKADSLTREDMEKSGIPVPSIEEYPKPGARSIHWKENFNSKVPFKELPEKFLKKFKAWAVTNDRLALILHEDTYETGLGDGKSLDLETAWWDEASARKHLADLEKETAAQARRQKAAPKVYGNPVFMWTKFSLKTIRVRADEAAQKIAADLDIGPYEHYSLDPILGHLINERILRDLEAEVGSRLN
;
A
#
# COMPACT_ATOMS: atom_id res chain seq x y z
N MET A 1 18.72 -8.05 10.39
CA MET A 1 19.38 -6.74 10.61
C MET A 1 20.05 -6.36 9.31
N GLU A 2 19.68 -5.21 8.78
CA GLU A 2 20.16 -4.70 7.49
C GLU A 2 20.77 -3.31 7.76
N ILE A 3 22.01 -3.08 7.34
CA ILE A 3 22.77 -1.86 7.66
C ILE A 3 22.94 -1.06 6.37
N TYR A 4 22.62 0.23 6.45
CA TYR A 4 22.73 1.13 5.31
C TYR A 4 23.36 2.45 5.70
N LYS A 5 24.04 3.06 4.74
CA LYS A 5 24.48 4.45 4.81
C LYS A 5 23.77 5.25 3.74
N THR A 6 22.95 6.21 4.16
CA THR A 6 22.26 7.10 3.23
C THR A 6 23.24 8.03 2.54
N CYS A 7 22.82 8.67 1.45
CA CYS A 7 23.62 9.68 0.74
C CYS A 7 24.03 10.89 1.60
N SER A 8 23.30 11.19 2.67
CA SER A 8 23.66 12.24 3.65
C SER A 8 24.70 11.77 4.68
N GLY A 9 25.17 10.52 4.58
CA GLY A 9 26.10 9.92 5.51
C GLY A 9 25.45 9.39 6.79
N THR A 10 24.12 9.44 6.91
CA THR A 10 23.39 8.85 8.04
C THR A 10 23.48 7.35 7.96
N VAL A 11 23.86 6.70 9.06
CA VAL A 11 23.85 5.24 9.14
C VAL A 11 22.59 4.79 9.83
N VAL A 12 21.88 3.87 9.20
CA VAL A 12 20.67 3.24 9.72
C VAL A 12 20.85 1.73 9.78
N ILE A 13 20.40 1.15 10.88
CA ILE A 13 20.27 -0.29 11.04
C ILE A 13 18.78 -0.59 11.17
N PHE A 14 18.24 -1.34 10.21
CA PHE A 14 16.89 -1.87 10.32
C PHE A 14 16.88 -3.12 11.19
N LEU A 15 16.05 -3.09 12.23
CA LEU A 15 15.80 -4.20 13.14
C LEU A 15 14.65 -5.05 12.60
N GLY A 16 14.74 -6.36 12.76
CA GLY A 16 13.83 -7.28 12.06
C GLY A 16 14.05 -7.28 10.55
N ARG A 17 13.06 -7.75 9.78
CA ARG A 17 13.11 -7.73 8.30
C ARG A 17 12.59 -6.39 7.81
N HIS A 18 13.34 -5.70 6.96
CA HIS A 18 12.93 -4.40 6.41
C HIS A 18 12.51 -3.39 7.51
N GLY A 19 13.08 -3.50 8.71
CA GLY A 19 12.75 -2.57 9.79
C GLY A 19 11.45 -2.86 10.53
N SER A 20 10.89 -4.07 10.43
CA SER A 20 9.66 -4.46 11.14
C SER A 20 9.70 -4.17 12.64
N ASP A 21 10.88 -4.22 13.25
CA ASP A 21 11.09 -4.04 14.69
C ASP A 21 11.61 -2.63 15.01
N GLY A 22 11.57 -1.73 14.02
CA GLY A 22 12.09 -0.38 14.07
C GLY A 22 13.44 -0.22 13.39
N ALA A 23 14.06 0.93 13.62
CA ALA A 23 15.34 1.32 13.06
C ALA A 23 16.20 1.94 14.15
N MET A 24 17.50 1.69 14.08
CA MET A 24 18.49 2.41 14.85
C MET A 24 19.15 3.41 13.91
N ILE A 25 19.12 4.69 14.25
CA ILE A 25 19.73 5.74 13.43
C ILE A 25 20.94 6.27 14.21
N TYR A 26 22.10 6.30 13.57
CA TYR A 26 23.33 6.83 14.14
C TYR A 26 23.47 8.32 13.86
N GLY A 27 23.58 9.12 14.91
CA GLY A 27 24.03 10.50 14.85
C GLY A 27 25.44 10.62 15.44
N ALA A 28 26.33 11.37 14.79
CA ALA A 28 27.72 11.52 15.24
C ALA A 28 27.82 12.05 16.68
N ASP A 29 26.91 12.95 17.08
CA ASP A 29 26.90 13.56 18.42
C ASP A 29 25.98 12.85 19.43
N SER A 30 24.97 12.11 18.94
CA SER A 30 23.95 11.47 19.78
C SER A 30 24.12 9.96 19.92
N GLY A 31 25.05 9.36 19.18
CA GLY A 31 25.18 7.92 19.07
C GLY A 31 23.94 7.29 18.42
N TRP A 32 23.67 6.04 18.80
CA TRP A 32 22.52 5.30 18.30
C TRP A 32 21.23 5.68 19.01
N LYS A 33 20.19 5.96 18.24
CA LYS A 33 18.84 6.14 18.75
C LYS A 33 17.89 5.14 18.11
N HIS A 34 17.10 4.47 18.95
CA HIS A 34 16.02 3.60 18.47
C HIS A 34 14.81 4.43 18.05
N HIS A 35 14.24 4.04 16.92
CA HIS A 35 13.03 4.60 16.33
C HIS A 35 12.07 3.44 16.08
N PRO A 36 10.91 3.39 16.78
CA PRO A 36 9.95 2.32 16.58
C PRO A 36 9.37 2.38 15.17
N HIS A 37 8.95 1.22 14.68
CA HIS A 37 8.25 1.09 13.42
C HIS A 37 7.05 2.05 13.36
N GLY A 38 6.91 2.76 12.23
CA GLY A 38 5.86 3.76 12.01
C GLY A 38 6.11 5.14 12.64
N SER A 39 7.24 5.35 13.33
CA SER A 39 7.66 6.72 13.70
C SER A 39 8.15 7.48 12.47
N GLU A 40 8.02 8.81 12.49
CA GLU A 40 8.41 9.69 11.37
C GLU A 40 9.87 9.46 10.90
N ALA A 41 10.80 9.32 11.84
CA ALA A 41 12.20 9.05 11.52
C ALA A 41 12.45 7.65 10.96
N TRP A 42 11.68 6.65 11.41
CA TRP A 42 11.74 5.29 10.84
C TRP A 42 11.23 5.30 9.41
N ASP A 43 10.07 5.92 9.16
CA ASP A 43 9.42 5.94 7.85
C ASP A 43 10.28 6.68 6.83
N LEU A 44 10.84 7.83 7.22
CA LEU A 44 11.79 8.58 6.39
C LEU A 44 12.99 7.71 5.96
N MET A 45 13.62 7.00 6.89
CA MET A 45 14.76 6.14 6.55
C MET A 45 14.33 4.92 5.73
N HIS A 46 13.17 4.33 6.05
CA HIS A 46 12.64 3.17 5.35
C HIS A 46 12.34 3.51 3.89
N GLN A 47 11.74 4.68 3.64
CA GLN A 47 11.55 5.21 2.30
C GLN A 47 12.89 5.51 1.61
N LEU A 48 13.83 6.18 2.27
CA LEU A 48 15.14 6.47 1.68
C LEU A 48 15.90 5.22 1.22
N VAL A 49 15.84 4.15 2.02
CA VAL A 49 16.59 2.92 1.78
C VAL A 49 15.84 1.98 0.81
N TYR A 50 14.60 1.62 1.13
CA TYR A 50 13.89 0.57 0.39
C TYR A 50 13.03 1.09 -0.76
N ARG A 51 12.63 2.37 -0.71
CA ARG A 51 11.79 2.99 -1.74
C ARG A 51 12.62 3.79 -2.75
N ASN A 52 13.59 4.56 -2.25
CA ASN A 52 14.34 5.53 -3.06
C ASN A 52 15.75 5.05 -3.43
N PHE A 53 16.23 3.94 -2.87
CA PHE A 53 17.56 3.38 -3.08
C PHE A 53 18.70 4.40 -2.88
N LYS A 54 18.50 5.39 -2.00
CA LYS A 54 19.47 6.45 -1.70
C LYS A 54 20.38 6.05 -0.55
N ALA A 55 20.78 4.77 -0.51
CA ALA A 55 21.66 4.27 0.51
C ALA A 55 22.48 3.07 0.04
N ASP A 56 23.74 3.03 0.47
CA ASP A 56 24.63 1.91 0.25
C ASP A 56 24.47 0.89 1.37
N SER A 57 24.35 -0.39 1.02
CA SER A 57 24.43 -1.46 2.00
C SER A 57 25.81 -1.46 2.62
N LEU A 58 25.88 -1.52 3.95
CA LEU A 58 27.12 -1.65 4.68
C LEU A 58 27.25 -3.04 5.29
N THR A 59 28.49 -3.52 5.35
CA THR A 59 28.86 -4.66 6.18
C THR A 59 29.31 -4.20 7.57
N ARG A 60 29.46 -5.14 8.50
CA ARG A 60 30.04 -4.85 9.82
C ARG A 60 31.48 -4.34 9.72
N GLU A 61 32.24 -4.88 8.77
CA GLU A 61 33.62 -4.47 8.50
C GLU A 61 33.69 -3.02 7.99
N ASP A 62 32.69 -2.57 7.20
CA ASP A 62 32.62 -1.18 6.74
C ASP A 62 32.34 -0.20 7.89
N MET A 63 31.55 -0.64 8.87
CA MET A 63 31.28 0.12 10.09
C MET A 63 32.56 0.30 10.92
N GLU A 64 33.30 -0.79 11.12
CA GLU A 64 34.58 -0.79 11.85
C GLU A 64 35.61 0.11 11.18
N LYS A 65 35.77 0.00 9.85
CA LYS A 65 36.66 0.87 9.05
C LYS A 65 36.28 2.35 9.15
N SER A 66 34.99 2.64 9.29
CA SER A 66 34.47 4.00 9.39
C SER A 66 34.48 4.55 10.81
N GLY A 67 34.96 3.78 11.80
CA GLY A 67 34.96 4.17 13.21
C GLY A 67 33.55 4.30 13.81
N ILE A 68 32.54 3.71 13.17
CA ILE A 68 31.16 3.78 13.64
C ILE A 68 30.94 2.60 14.59
N PRO A 69 30.59 2.84 15.87
CA PRO A 69 30.43 1.77 16.83
C PRO A 69 29.28 0.86 16.41
N VAL A 70 29.52 -0.45 16.34
CA VAL A 70 28.44 -1.42 16.10
C VAL A 70 27.68 -1.61 17.42
N PRO A 71 26.37 -1.39 17.47
CA PRO A 71 25.62 -1.53 18.72
C PRO A 71 25.67 -2.98 19.22
N SER A 72 25.70 -3.18 20.54
CA SER A 72 25.57 -4.51 21.15
C SER A 72 24.13 -5.00 21.00
N ILE A 73 23.92 -5.92 20.06
CA ILE A 73 22.58 -6.37 19.63
C ILE A 73 21.87 -7.24 20.70
N GLU A 74 22.52 -7.54 21.83
CA GLU A 74 21.99 -8.41 22.89
C GLU A 74 20.76 -7.85 23.64
N GLU A 75 20.49 -6.54 23.56
CA GLU A 75 19.34 -5.88 24.23
C GLU A 75 18.09 -5.75 23.35
N TYR A 76 18.13 -6.18 22.09
CA TYR A 76 17.02 -6.03 21.14
C TYR A 76 16.23 -7.33 20.99
N PRO A 77 14.91 -7.28 20.73
CA PRO A 77 14.08 -8.48 20.63
C PRO A 77 14.72 -9.50 19.68
N LYS A 78 14.92 -10.71 20.19
CA LYS A 78 15.76 -11.74 19.55
C LYS A 78 15.34 -11.97 18.09
N PRO A 79 16.30 -12.10 17.16
CA PRO A 79 16.03 -12.49 15.78
C PRO A 79 15.43 -13.90 15.76
N GLY A 80 14.17 -13.97 15.37
CA GLY A 80 13.37 -15.20 15.31
C GLY A 80 12.06 -15.04 14.54
N ALA A 81 11.61 -13.80 14.30
CA ALA A 81 10.63 -13.54 13.27
C ALA A 81 11.28 -13.78 11.92
N ARG A 82 10.89 -14.89 11.27
CA ARG A 82 11.16 -15.16 9.87
C ARG A 82 10.92 -13.87 9.10
N SER A 83 11.82 -13.52 8.20
CA SER A 83 11.58 -12.44 7.27
C SER A 83 10.23 -12.74 6.58
N ILE A 84 9.19 -11.96 6.89
CA ILE A 84 7.87 -12.04 6.24
C ILE A 84 8.04 -11.45 4.84
N HIS A 85 7.82 -12.22 3.78
CA HIS A 85 7.91 -11.69 2.42
C HIS A 85 6.97 -10.48 2.32
N TRP A 86 7.32 -9.36 1.69
CA TRP A 86 6.48 -8.14 1.76
C TRP A 86 5.00 -8.40 1.38
N LYS A 87 4.75 -9.33 0.45
CA LYS A 87 3.41 -9.85 0.08
C LYS A 87 2.64 -10.50 1.24
N GLU A 88 3.33 -11.09 2.21
CA GLU A 88 2.76 -11.71 3.41
C GLU A 88 2.25 -10.67 4.43
N ASN A 89 2.54 -9.37 4.27
CA ASN A 89 1.90 -8.29 5.05
C ASN A 89 0.47 -8.00 4.60
N PHE A 90 0.04 -8.54 3.45
CA PHE A 90 -1.30 -8.31 2.92
C PHE A 90 -2.19 -9.53 3.18
N ASN A 91 -3.22 -9.31 3.99
CA ASN A 91 -4.21 -10.34 4.28
C ASN A 91 -4.86 -10.82 2.98
N SER A 92 -4.69 -12.12 2.68
CA SER A 92 -5.32 -12.79 1.53
C SER A 92 -6.56 -13.60 1.92
N LYS A 93 -6.97 -13.55 3.19
CA LYS A 93 -8.04 -14.37 3.75
C LYS A 93 -8.85 -13.57 4.77
N VAL A 94 -10.18 -13.64 4.67
CA VAL A 94 -11.11 -13.00 5.60
C VAL A 94 -12.15 -14.02 6.06
N PRO A 95 -12.26 -14.31 7.37
CA PRO A 95 -13.27 -15.22 7.90
C PRO A 95 -14.71 -14.79 7.59
N PHE A 96 -15.60 -15.75 7.32
CA PHE A 96 -17.01 -15.47 7.05
C PHE A 96 -17.71 -14.72 8.19
N LYS A 97 -17.32 -15.00 9.44
CA LYS A 97 -17.88 -14.37 10.64
C LYS A 97 -17.62 -12.85 10.72
N GLU A 98 -16.64 -12.35 9.98
CA GLU A 98 -16.28 -10.92 9.94
C GLU A 98 -17.07 -10.16 8.88
N LEU A 99 -17.85 -10.87 8.06
CA LEU A 99 -18.59 -10.29 6.94
C LEU A 99 -20.09 -10.28 7.22
N PRO A 100 -20.82 -9.24 6.76
CA PRO A 100 -22.28 -9.22 6.86
C PRO A 100 -22.90 -10.42 6.13
N GLU A 101 -23.87 -11.10 6.76
CA GLU A 101 -24.52 -12.30 6.20
C GLU A 101 -25.08 -12.07 4.79
N LYS A 102 -25.74 -10.92 4.58
CA LYS A 102 -26.29 -10.52 3.28
C LYS A 102 -25.22 -10.36 2.20
N PHE A 103 -24.01 -9.91 2.57
CA PHE A 103 -22.88 -9.85 1.65
C PHE A 103 -22.39 -11.26 1.34
N LEU A 104 -22.17 -12.07 2.37
CA LEU A 104 -21.65 -13.42 2.23
C LEU A 104 -22.55 -14.29 1.33
N LYS A 105 -23.87 -14.25 1.51
CA LYS A 105 -24.83 -14.97 0.66
C LYS A 105 -24.70 -14.58 -0.81
N LYS A 106 -24.54 -13.28 -1.10
CA LYS A 106 -24.35 -12.77 -2.46
C LYS A 106 -23.01 -13.18 -3.03
N PHE A 107 -21.93 -13.03 -2.25
CA PHE A 107 -20.58 -13.42 -2.66
C PHE A 107 -20.54 -14.90 -3.02
N LYS A 108 -21.12 -15.79 -2.19
CA LYS A 108 -21.21 -17.22 -2.47
C LYS A 108 -21.96 -17.51 -3.77
N ALA A 109 -23.10 -16.86 -3.99
CA ALA A 109 -23.87 -17.02 -5.22
C ALA A 109 -23.08 -16.53 -6.47
N TRP A 110 -22.40 -15.39 -6.38
CA TRP A 110 -21.54 -14.86 -7.44
C TRP A 110 -20.34 -15.79 -7.71
N ALA A 111 -19.75 -16.35 -6.66
CA ALA A 111 -18.59 -17.22 -6.69
C ALA A 111 -18.84 -18.57 -7.41
N VAL A 112 -20.11 -18.93 -7.66
CA VAL A 112 -20.47 -20.14 -8.42
C VAL A 112 -20.08 -20.02 -9.90
N THR A 113 -20.23 -18.82 -10.47
CA THR A 113 -20.03 -18.59 -11.92
C THR A 113 -18.87 -17.65 -12.21
N ASN A 114 -18.33 -16.99 -11.19
CA ASN A 114 -17.26 -16.02 -11.32
C ASN A 114 -16.23 -16.29 -10.22
N ASP A 115 -14.95 -16.04 -10.49
CA ASP A 115 -13.90 -16.18 -9.49
C ASP A 115 -12.90 -15.03 -9.55
N ARG A 116 -13.26 -13.92 -10.21
CA ARG A 116 -12.38 -12.79 -10.47
C ARG A 116 -13.01 -11.46 -10.13
N LEU A 117 -12.33 -10.67 -9.30
CA LEU A 117 -12.71 -9.28 -9.03
C LEU A 117 -11.79 -8.35 -9.81
N ALA A 118 -12.36 -7.23 -10.27
CA ALA A 118 -11.62 -6.15 -10.89
C ALA A 118 -11.28 -5.09 -9.84
N LEU A 119 -10.02 -4.70 -9.77
CA LEU A 119 -9.47 -3.68 -8.89
C LEU A 119 -9.04 -2.49 -9.74
N ILE A 120 -9.33 -1.29 -9.28
CA ILE A 120 -8.71 -0.08 -9.81
C ILE A 120 -7.64 0.34 -8.82
N LEU A 121 -6.41 0.50 -9.33
CA LEU A 121 -5.27 0.96 -8.55
C LEU A 121 -4.93 2.40 -8.93
N HIS A 122 -4.60 3.20 -7.93
CA HIS A 122 -4.22 4.60 -8.01
C HIS A 122 -2.69 4.74 -7.86
N GLU A 123 -2.07 5.50 -8.77
CA GLU A 123 -0.69 5.95 -8.68
C GLU A 123 -0.67 7.47 -8.42
N ASP A 124 -0.02 7.88 -7.33
CA ASP A 124 0.39 9.27 -7.14
C ASP A 124 1.64 9.53 -7.98
N THR A 125 1.46 10.12 -9.17
CA THR A 125 2.59 10.38 -10.06
C THR A 125 3.35 11.66 -9.72
N TYR A 126 2.89 12.45 -8.75
CA TYR A 126 3.72 13.51 -8.16
C TYR A 126 4.88 12.88 -7.39
N GLU A 127 4.58 11.94 -6.48
CA GLU A 127 5.62 11.20 -5.74
C GLU A 127 6.51 10.39 -6.69
N THR A 128 5.93 9.67 -7.65
CA THR A 128 6.73 8.96 -8.69
C THR A 128 7.67 9.93 -9.42
N GLY A 129 7.19 11.13 -9.77
CA GLY A 129 7.93 12.14 -10.52
C GLY A 129 9.07 12.79 -9.73
N LEU A 130 8.98 12.82 -8.40
CA LEU A 130 10.04 13.29 -7.50
C LEU A 130 11.14 12.25 -7.24
N GLY A 131 10.99 11.05 -7.80
CA GLY A 131 11.92 9.94 -7.61
C GLY A 131 11.64 9.16 -6.33
N ASP A 132 10.45 9.29 -5.75
CA ASP A 132 10.01 8.51 -4.59
C ASP A 132 9.51 7.10 -4.99
N GLY A 133 9.77 6.68 -6.22
CA GLY A 133 9.31 5.40 -6.74
C GLY A 133 7.80 5.34 -6.99
N LYS A 134 7.40 4.40 -7.84
CA LYS A 134 6.00 4.15 -8.15
C LYS A 134 5.32 3.50 -6.94
N SER A 135 4.16 3.99 -6.49
CA SER A 135 3.25 3.27 -5.57
C SER A 135 1.90 3.06 -6.25
N LEU A 136 1.29 1.89 -6.06
CA LEU A 136 -0.04 1.56 -6.57
C LEU A 136 -0.96 1.13 -5.44
N ASP A 137 -1.84 2.03 -5.03
CA ASP A 137 -2.77 1.82 -3.91
C ASP A 137 -4.15 1.44 -4.43
N LEU A 138 -4.93 0.69 -3.63
CA LEU A 138 -6.31 0.36 -4.00
C LEU A 138 -7.19 1.61 -4.00
N GLU A 139 -7.77 1.94 -5.15
CA GLU A 139 -8.80 2.98 -5.27
C GLU A 139 -10.19 2.39 -5.00
N THR A 140 -10.53 1.30 -5.69
CA THR A 140 -11.83 0.65 -5.56
C THR A 140 -11.83 -0.78 -6.13
N ALA A 141 -12.88 -1.54 -5.86
CA ALA A 141 -13.07 -2.91 -6.32
C ALA A 141 -14.47 -3.13 -6.91
N TRP A 142 -14.57 -4.03 -7.88
CA TRP A 142 -15.78 -4.30 -8.66
C TRP A 142 -15.99 -5.80 -8.86
N TRP A 143 -17.26 -6.19 -8.88
CA TRP A 143 -17.71 -7.56 -9.15
C TRP A 143 -17.50 -7.99 -10.61
N ASP A 144 -17.39 -7.03 -11.52
CA ASP A 144 -17.25 -7.26 -12.95
C ASP A 144 -16.32 -6.23 -13.60
N GLU A 145 -15.59 -6.70 -14.62
CA GLU A 145 -14.58 -5.90 -15.30
C GLU A 145 -15.20 -4.78 -16.16
N ALA A 146 -16.40 -4.97 -16.70
CA ALA A 146 -17.04 -3.99 -17.57
C ALA A 146 -17.41 -2.71 -16.81
N SER A 147 -17.99 -2.86 -15.62
CA SER A 147 -18.30 -1.77 -14.70
C SER A 147 -17.01 -1.07 -14.23
N ALA A 148 -15.97 -1.83 -13.90
CA ALA A 148 -14.67 -1.28 -13.54
C ALA A 148 -14.07 -0.44 -14.68
N ARG A 149 -14.12 -0.93 -15.93
CA ARG A 149 -13.64 -0.19 -17.11
C ARG A 149 -14.41 1.09 -17.36
N LYS A 150 -15.74 1.07 -17.17
CA LYS A 150 -16.57 2.27 -17.28
C LYS A 150 -16.16 3.31 -16.23
N HIS A 151 -16.00 2.88 -14.98
CA HIS A 151 -15.58 3.77 -13.90
C HIS A 151 -14.17 4.33 -14.11
N LEU A 152 -13.22 3.48 -14.55
CA LEU A 152 -11.88 3.89 -14.91
C LEU A 152 -11.89 4.99 -15.98
N ALA A 153 -12.68 4.82 -17.04
CA ALA A 153 -12.80 5.83 -18.10
C ALA A 153 -13.40 7.15 -17.57
N ASP A 154 -14.27 7.10 -16.57
CA ASP A 154 -14.83 8.30 -15.96
C ASP A 154 -13.80 9.00 -15.05
N LEU A 155 -13.03 8.25 -14.25
CA LEU A 155 -11.89 8.78 -13.48
C LEU A 155 -10.84 9.44 -14.38
N GLU A 156 -10.51 8.82 -15.52
CA GLU A 156 -9.56 9.37 -16.50
C GLU A 156 -10.07 10.69 -17.10
N LYS A 157 -11.37 10.79 -17.43
CA LYS A 157 -11.98 12.04 -17.91
C LYS A 157 -11.94 13.12 -16.85
N GLU A 158 -12.28 12.78 -15.60
CA GLU A 158 -12.27 13.72 -14.49
C GLU A 158 -10.86 14.25 -14.21
N THR A 159 -9.88 13.36 -14.17
CA THR A 159 -8.45 13.71 -14.01
C THR A 159 -7.99 14.64 -15.13
N ALA A 160 -8.36 14.34 -16.39
CA ALA A 160 -8.04 15.21 -17.52
C ALA A 160 -8.72 16.58 -17.42
N ALA A 161 -9.97 16.63 -16.95
CA ALA A 161 -10.70 17.88 -16.72
C ALA A 161 -10.06 18.70 -15.59
N GLN A 162 -9.68 18.07 -14.49
CA GLN A 162 -9.00 18.70 -13.36
C GLN A 162 -7.64 19.27 -13.79
N ALA A 163 -6.84 18.51 -14.54
CA ALA A 163 -5.56 18.98 -15.08
C ALA A 163 -5.73 20.20 -15.99
N ARG A 164 -6.80 20.26 -16.80
CA ARG A 164 -7.11 21.46 -17.62
C ARG A 164 -7.48 22.66 -16.76
N ARG A 165 -8.31 22.49 -15.73
CA ARG A 165 -8.69 23.56 -14.78
C ARG A 165 -7.47 24.11 -14.04
N GLN A 166 -6.60 23.24 -13.56
CA GLN A 166 -5.37 23.63 -12.86
C GLN A 166 -4.39 24.39 -13.77
N LYS A 167 -4.25 23.99 -15.05
CA LYS A 167 -3.45 24.75 -16.04
C LYS A 167 -4.00 26.15 -16.30
N ALA A 168 -5.32 26.33 -16.19
CA ALA A 168 -5.98 27.61 -16.41
C ALA A 168 -6.05 28.49 -15.14
N ALA A 169 -5.74 27.95 -13.96
CA ALA A 169 -5.80 28.69 -12.71
C ALA A 169 -4.66 29.73 -12.60
N PRO A 170 -4.93 30.92 -12.04
CA PRO A 170 -3.88 31.89 -11.78
C PRO A 170 -2.84 31.30 -10.82
N LYS A 171 -1.57 31.40 -11.19
CA LYS A 171 -0.45 30.85 -10.41
C LYS A 171 -0.32 31.60 -9.09
N VAL A 172 -0.63 30.95 -7.98
CA VAL A 172 -0.27 31.44 -6.63
C VAL A 172 1.16 30.95 -6.34
N TYR A 173 2.09 31.85 -6.04
CA TYR A 173 3.52 31.56 -5.82
C TYR A 173 4.29 30.89 -6.98
N GLY A 174 3.86 31.06 -8.22
CA GLY A 174 4.64 30.66 -9.41
C GLY A 174 4.72 29.16 -9.71
N ASN A 175 4.33 28.29 -8.76
CA ASN A 175 4.35 26.84 -8.95
C ASN A 175 2.93 26.28 -9.08
N PRO A 176 2.54 25.74 -10.24
CA PRO A 176 1.36 24.91 -10.33
C PRO A 176 1.59 23.60 -9.53
N VAL A 177 0.83 23.40 -8.46
CA VAL A 177 0.74 22.11 -7.78
C VAL A 177 -0.07 21.18 -8.69
N PHE A 178 0.63 20.39 -9.49
CA PHE A 178 -0.01 19.37 -10.31
C PHE A 178 -0.05 18.05 -9.53
N MET A 179 -1.21 17.69 -9.00
CA MET A 179 -1.46 16.31 -8.60
C MET A 179 -1.77 15.53 -9.88
N TRP A 180 -0.78 14.84 -10.40
CA TRP A 180 -0.96 13.97 -11.54
C TRP A 180 -1.26 12.58 -11.00
N THR A 181 -2.50 12.14 -11.14
CA THR A 181 -2.91 10.79 -10.76
C THR A 181 -2.96 9.90 -12.01
N LYS A 182 -2.52 8.65 -11.90
CA LYS A 182 -2.80 7.61 -12.90
C LYS A 182 -3.59 6.48 -12.27
N PHE A 183 -4.52 5.94 -13.05
CA PHE A 183 -5.31 4.78 -12.64
C PHE A 183 -4.98 3.59 -13.53
N SER A 184 -5.05 2.39 -12.96
CA SER A 184 -4.84 1.15 -13.71
C SER A 184 -5.82 0.06 -13.27
N LEU A 185 -6.16 -0.84 -14.19
CA LEU A 185 -7.05 -1.96 -13.93
C LEU A 185 -6.23 -3.22 -13.65
N LYS A 186 -6.56 -3.92 -12.57
CA LYS A 186 -5.99 -5.22 -12.23
C LYS A 186 -7.11 -6.21 -11.90
N THR A 187 -6.90 -7.49 -12.21
CA THR A 187 -7.85 -8.54 -11.87
C THR A 187 -7.19 -9.53 -10.92
N ILE A 188 -7.90 -9.88 -9.85
CA ILE A 188 -7.43 -10.88 -8.87
C ILE A 188 -8.41 -12.05 -8.80
N ARG A 189 -7.91 -13.23 -8.42
CA ARG A 189 -8.77 -14.39 -8.20
C ARG A 189 -9.24 -14.43 -6.75
N VAL A 190 -10.53 -14.69 -6.54
CA VAL A 190 -11.13 -14.85 -5.21
C VAL A 190 -12.06 -16.06 -5.18
N ARG A 191 -12.16 -16.70 -4.01
CA ARG A 191 -13.00 -17.89 -3.79
C ARG A 191 -13.56 -17.93 -2.38
N ALA A 192 -14.75 -18.52 -2.25
CA ALA A 192 -15.26 -18.96 -0.95
C ALA A 192 -14.63 -20.32 -0.62
N ASP A 193 -13.87 -20.40 0.47
CA ASP A 193 -13.34 -21.63 1.03
C ASP A 193 -14.30 -22.09 2.14
N GLU A 194 -15.28 -22.91 1.76
CA GLU A 194 -16.32 -23.40 2.67
C GLU A 194 -15.75 -24.31 3.76
N ALA A 195 -14.70 -25.08 3.46
CA ALA A 195 -14.06 -25.94 4.45
C ALA A 195 -13.39 -25.11 5.56
N ALA A 196 -12.74 -24.00 5.19
CA ALA A 196 -12.09 -23.11 6.16
C ALA A 196 -12.96 -21.93 6.62
N GLN A 197 -14.23 -21.87 6.21
CA GLN A 197 -15.20 -20.81 6.56
C GLN A 197 -14.64 -19.39 6.34
N LYS A 198 -14.04 -19.14 5.17
CA LYS A 198 -13.39 -17.87 4.83
C LYS A 198 -13.48 -17.54 3.33
N ILE A 199 -13.37 -16.26 2.98
CA ILE A 199 -13.03 -15.84 1.62
C ILE A 199 -11.51 -15.85 1.49
N ALA A 200 -10.99 -16.36 0.39
CA ALA A 200 -9.55 -16.37 0.08
C ALA A 200 -9.30 -15.74 -1.30
N ALA A 201 -8.20 -15.00 -1.41
CA ALA A 201 -7.75 -14.35 -2.64
C ALA A 201 -6.35 -14.80 -3.01
N ASP A 202 -6.12 -15.02 -4.30
CA ASP A 202 -4.78 -15.20 -4.85
C ASP A 202 -4.26 -13.79 -5.21
N LEU A 203 -3.68 -13.11 -4.21
CA LEU A 203 -3.14 -11.76 -4.37
C LEU A 203 -1.78 -11.83 -5.11
N ASP A 204 -1.80 -11.69 -6.43
CA ASP A 204 -0.57 -11.56 -7.23
C ASP A 204 -0.02 -10.13 -7.15
N ILE A 205 0.41 -9.73 -5.96
CA ILE A 205 0.84 -8.36 -5.68
C ILE A 205 2.17 -8.11 -6.39
N GLY A 206 2.19 -7.17 -7.34
CA GLY A 206 3.39 -6.76 -8.07
C GLY A 206 4.25 -5.81 -7.22
N PRO A 207 5.52 -5.58 -7.59
CA PRO A 207 6.34 -4.59 -6.89
C PRO A 207 5.58 -3.27 -6.72
N TYR A 208 5.58 -2.74 -5.51
CA TYR A 208 4.98 -1.46 -5.13
C TYR A 208 3.45 -1.35 -5.20
N GLU A 209 2.75 -2.48 -5.33
CA GLU A 209 1.30 -2.52 -5.17
C GLU A 209 0.93 -2.76 -3.70
N HIS A 210 -0.06 -2.01 -3.20
CA HIS A 210 -0.49 -2.03 -1.80
C HIS A 210 -2.01 -2.28 -1.73
N TYR A 211 -2.39 -3.55 -1.57
CA TYR A 211 -3.77 -3.93 -1.32
C TYR A 211 -3.88 -5.27 -0.61
N SER A 212 -4.91 -5.42 0.22
CA SER A 212 -5.28 -6.67 0.88
C SER A 212 -6.76 -6.98 0.65
N LEU A 213 -7.17 -8.20 0.97
CA LEU A 213 -8.54 -8.65 0.77
C LEU A 213 -9.54 -7.86 1.64
N ASP A 214 -9.15 -7.41 2.83
CA ASP A 214 -10.02 -6.64 3.73
C ASP A 214 -10.55 -5.34 3.09
N PRO A 215 -9.70 -4.39 2.63
CA PRO A 215 -10.14 -3.21 1.87
C PRO A 215 -10.96 -3.56 0.63
N ILE A 216 -10.55 -4.57 -0.14
CA ILE A 216 -11.27 -5.00 -1.35
C ILE A 216 -12.73 -5.35 -1.02
N LEU A 217 -12.94 -6.17 0.00
CA LEU A 217 -14.30 -6.54 0.43
C LEU A 217 -15.04 -5.32 1.00
N GLY A 218 -14.35 -4.42 1.71
CA GLY A 218 -14.89 -3.15 2.17
C GLY A 218 -15.49 -2.30 1.05
N HIS A 219 -14.76 -2.13 -0.07
CA HIS A 219 -15.27 -1.41 -1.24
C HIS A 219 -16.52 -2.08 -1.83
N LEU A 220 -16.53 -3.40 -1.96
CA LEU A 220 -17.69 -4.13 -2.49
C LEU A 220 -18.92 -4.07 -1.57
N ILE A 221 -18.72 -3.98 -0.26
CA ILE A 221 -19.80 -3.78 0.71
C ILE A 221 -20.36 -2.35 0.59
N ASN A 222 -19.48 -1.35 0.52
CA ASN A 222 -19.86 0.07 0.47
C ASN A 222 -20.52 0.47 -0.85
N GLU A 223 -20.02 -0.04 -1.98
CA GLU A 223 -20.62 0.16 -3.31
C GLU A 223 -22.10 -0.25 -3.32
N ARG A 224 -22.44 -1.30 -2.56
CA ARG A 224 -23.82 -1.73 -2.41
C ARG A 224 -24.65 -0.81 -1.53
N ILE A 225 -24.11 -0.32 -0.41
CA ILE A 225 -24.83 0.63 0.44
C ILE A 225 -25.22 1.85 -0.40
N LEU A 226 -24.31 2.33 -1.26
CA LEU A 226 -24.58 3.43 -2.19
C LEU A 226 -25.69 3.08 -3.18
N ARG A 227 -25.65 1.92 -3.85
CA ARG A 227 -26.68 1.53 -4.81
C ARG A 227 -28.05 1.25 -4.20
N ASP A 228 -28.09 0.61 -3.02
CA ASP A 228 -29.34 0.33 -2.31
C ASP A 228 -29.99 1.65 -1.84
N LEU A 229 -29.19 2.64 -1.41
CA LEU A 229 -29.65 4.00 -1.11
C LEU A 229 -30.15 4.75 -2.36
N GLU A 230 -29.44 4.67 -3.47
CA GLU A 230 -29.84 5.31 -4.75
C GLU A 230 -31.15 4.74 -5.27
N ALA A 231 -31.36 3.43 -5.19
CA ALA A 231 -32.60 2.77 -5.58
C ALA A 231 -33.78 3.16 -4.68
N GLU A 232 -33.55 3.27 -3.36
CA GLU A 232 -34.59 3.67 -2.41
C GLU A 232 -35.01 5.13 -2.61
N VAL A 233 -34.06 6.04 -2.83
CA VAL A 233 -34.35 7.45 -3.15
C VAL A 233 -35.04 7.58 -4.50
N GLY A 234 -34.59 6.86 -5.53
CA GLY A 234 -35.24 6.85 -6.84
C GLY A 234 -36.66 6.28 -6.85
N SER A 235 -36.99 5.37 -5.91
CA SER A 235 -38.34 4.81 -5.75
C SER A 235 -39.31 5.74 -5.02
N ARG A 236 -38.81 6.72 -4.25
CA ARG A 236 -39.63 7.70 -3.52
C ARG A 236 -39.89 8.99 -4.32
N LEU A 237 -39.20 9.15 -5.46
CA LEU A 237 -39.32 10.30 -6.35
C LEU A 237 -40.12 10.01 -7.64
N ASN A 238 -40.61 8.78 -7.79
CA ASN A 238 -41.56 8.35 -8.83
C ASN A 238 -42.89 7.95 -8.19
#